data_AF-A0A952GZD9-F1
#
_entry.id   AF-A0A952GZD9-F1
#
_cell.length_a   1.000
_cell.length_b   1.000
_cell.length_c   1.000
_cell.angle_alpha   90.00
_cell.angle_beta   90.00
_cell.angle_gamma   90.00
#
_symmetry.space_group_name_H-M   'P 1'
#
loop_
_entity.id
_entity.type
_entity.pdbx_description
1 polymer ?
#
loop_
_entity_poly.entity_id
_entity_poly.type
_entity_poly.pdbx_seq_one_letter_code
_entity_poly.pdbx_strand_id
1 'polypeptide(L)'
;AEQEIVRPVFIIGFPRSGTTLLHSLLAEDPDVLKLQSWHIYSPSPPPGAGPVVAERIGYAQREVEAWMNFCPAQKPMHPYVDKGAFQLIEDEELFTLDFRNAYPYHFYRVPTLDVMATLGGDQIGALRFHREVLQHLQWNTGKDRWVCKSPSAQMHLDALFAVYPDALCVWPHRPLGEIYASNVALRAAVYDAIRGRPNDWSSQAPRQAEAMKAAVDRLIASELIEDPRILHLRFDEIAADPLAAVRKVYDYRGIDMSAEAEARVTAWLTDPENASDRYGRYPYSYEAFGLDRAWIEDLFADYSRRFGLAGG
;
A
#
# COMPACT_ATOMS: atom_id res chain seq x y z
N ALA A 1 3.73 5.31 24.32
CA ALA A 1 5.17 5.57 24.52
C ALA A 1 5.94 4.30 24.86
N GLU A 2 5.55 3.54 25.90
CA GLU A 2 6.29 2.34 26.35
C GLU A 2 6.01 1.06 25.55
N GLN A 3 4.96 1.01 24.73
CA GLN A 3 4.69 -0.16 23.89
C GLN A 3 5.81 -0.33 22.87
N GLU A 4 6.44 -1.50 22.80
CA GLU A 4 7.43 -1.78 21.76
C GLU A 4 6.74 -2.29 20.50
N ILE A 5 7.09 -1.73 19.35
CA ILE A 5 6.73 -2.30 18.05
C ILE A 5 7.84 -3.26 17.70
N VAL A 6 7.60 -4.54 17.97
CA VAL A 6 8.60 -5.59 17.83
C VAL A 6 8.41 -6.24 16.48
N ARG A 7 9.49 -6.30 15.72
CA ARG A 7 9.58 -7.15 14.53
C ARG A 7 8.44 -6.93 13.51
N PRO A 8 8.08 -5.68 13.14
CA PRO A 8 6.97 -5.43 12.22
C PRO A 8 7.28 -5.90 10.80
N VAL A 9 6.24 -6.29 10.06
CA VAL A 9 6.31 -6.60 8.63
C VAL A 9 5.73 -5.44 7.83
N PHE A 10 6.51 -4.89 6.91
CA PHE A 10 6.08 -3.84 5.98
C PHE A 10 6.01 -4.40 4.57
N ILE A 11 4.82 -4.40 3.96
CA ILE A 11 4.68 -4.64 2.53
C ILE A 11 5.00 -3.32 1.81
N ILE A 12 6.12 -3.30 1.09
CA ILE A 12 6.62 -2.12 0.36
C ILE A 12 6.56 -2.36 -1.16
N GLY A 13 7.03 -1.41 -1.96
CA GLY A 13 7.09 -1.56 -3.42
C GLY A 13 6.07 -0.71 -4.16
N PHE A 14 6.08 -0.81 -5.48
CA PHE A 14 5.23 0.03 -6.33
C PHE A 14 3.78 -0.45 -6.32
N PRO A 15 2.79 0.46 -6.39
CA PRO A 15 1.40 0.08 -6.59
C PRO A 15 1.24 -0.88 -7.78
N ARG A 16 0.23 -1.76 -7.74
CA ARG A 16 -0.08 -2.74 -8.81
C ARG A 16 0.93 -3.90 -8.96
N SER A 17 1.85 -4.07 -8.01
CA SER A 17 2.82 -5.18 -7.96
C SER A 17 2.40 -6.36 -7.07
N GLY A 18 1.18 -6.35 -6.50
CA GLY A 18 0.70 -7.40 -5.59
C GLY A 18 0.74 -7.03 -4.11
N THR A 19 1.16 -5.82 -3.76
CA THR A 19 1.21 -5.34 -2.36
C THR A 19 -0.13 -5.45 -1.63
N THR A 20 -1.24 -5.06 -2.28
CA THR A 20 -2.57 -5.17 -1.66
C THR A 20 -2.99 -6.62 -1.41
N LEU A 21 -2.64 -7.55 -2.28
CA LEU A 21 -2.93 -8.97 -2.08
C LEU A 21 -2.14 -9.50 -0.89
N LEU A 22 -0.82 -9.30 -0.87
CA LEU A 22 0.03 -9.73 0.25
C LEU A 22 -0.41 -9.11 1.58
N HIS A 23 -0.71 -7.82 1.61
CA HIS A 23 -1.23 -7.16 2.81
C HIS A 23 -2.54 -7.81 3.26
N SER A 24 -3.47 -8.07 2.34
CA SER A 24 -4.75 -8.70 2.68
C SER A 24 -4.58 -10.09 3.25
N LEU A 25 -3.66 -10.91 2.70
CA LEU A 25 -3.44 -12.27 3.17
C LEU A 25 -2.70 -12.30 4.51
N LEU A 26 -1.62 -11.53 4.65
CA LEU A 26 -0.86 -11.47 5.91
C LEU A 26 -1.70 -10.93 7.06
N ALA A 27 -2.63 -10.03 6.76
CA ALA A 27 -3.61 -9.50 7.70
C ALA A 27 -4.60 -10.56 8.23
N GLU A 28 -4.75 -11.72 7.58
CA GLU A 28 -5.68 -12.76 8.03
C GLU A 28 -5.16 -13.57 9.25
N ASP A 29 -3.88 -13.43 9.59
CA ASP A 29 -3.33 -14.03 10.82
C ASP A 29 -4.06 -13.47 12.06
N PRO A 30 -4.66 -14.31 12.92
CA PRO A 30 -5.32 -13.84 14.13
C PRO A 30 -4.35 -13.18 15.11
N ASP A 31 -3.04 -13.44 15.04
CA ASP A 31 -2.04 -12.89 15.97
C ASP A 31 -1.49 -11.53 15.55
N VAL A 32 -1.81 -11.05 14.35
CA VAL A 32 -1.30 -9.75 13.86
C VAL A 32 -2.28 -8.61 14.12
N LEU A 33 -1.69 -7.44 14.36
CA LEU A 33 -2.31 -6.14 14.29
C LEU A 33 -2.13 -5.58 12.87
N LYS A 34 -3.13 -4.82 12.44
CA LYS A 34 -3.22 -4.26 11.10
C LYS A 34 -3.98 -2.94 11.16
N LEU A 35 -3.63 -2.03 10.28
CA LEU A 35 -4.35 -0.78 10.16
C LEU A 35 -5.58 -0.93 9.28
N GLN A 36 -6.63 -0.19 9.62
CA GLN A 36 -7.93 -0.20 8.97
C GLN A 36 -8.45 1.24 8.93
N SER A 37 -9.33 1.58 8.00
CA SER A 37 -9.79 2.97 7.85
C SER A 37 -10.33 3.58 9.13
N TRP A 38 -11.04 2.82 9.96
CA TRP A 38 -11.58 3.34 11.22
C TRP A 38 -10.49 3.81 12.20
N HIS A 39 -9.29 3.22 12.14
CA HIS A 39 -8.16 3.64 12.97
C HIS A 39 -7.69 5.06 12.62
N ILE A 40 -7.89 5.55 11.40
CA ILE A 40 -7.56 6.94 11.02
C ILE A 40 -8.64 7.91 11.47
N TYR A 41 -9.90 7.58 11.16
CA TYR A 41 -11.02 8.50 11.41
C TYR A 41 -11.33 8.68 12.90
N SER A 42 -11.04 7.66 13.71
CA SER A 42 -11.23 7.72 15.16
C SER A 42 -10.16 6.86 15.84
N PRO A 43 -8.92 7.36 16.00
CA PRO A 43 -7.81 6.59 16.57
C PRO A 43 -7.95 6.36 18.08
N SER A 44 -8.63 7.27 18.78
CA SER A 44 -8.74 7.28 20.25
C SER A 44 -10.20 7.13 20.71
N PRO A 45 -10.47 6.42 21.82
CA PRO A 45 -9.52 5.70 22.68
C PRO A 45 -8.92 4.46 21.98
N PRO A 46 -7.74 3.99 22.41
CA PRO A 46 -7.11 2.82 21.80
C PRO A 46 -7.96 1.57 22.04
N PRO A 47 -7.88 0.54 21.18
CA PRO A 47 -8.71 -0.67 21.30
C PRO A 47 -8.59 -1.37 22.66
N GLY A 48 -7.41 -1.35 23.29
CA GLY A 48 -7.23 -1.96 24.61
C GLY A 48 -7.79 -1.15 25.79
N ALA A 49 -8.37 0.03 25.58
CA ALA A 49 -9.07 0.79 26.63
C ALA A 49 -10.45 0.24 26.96
N GLY A 50 -11.00 -0.61 26.10
CA GLY A 50 -12.32 -1.21 26.26
C GLY A 50 -12.97 -1.48 24.90
N PRO A 51 -14.22 -1.95 24.90
CA PRO A 51 -14.93 -2.24 23.66
C PRO A 51 -14.96 -1.04 22.71
N VAL A 52 -14.62 -1.28 21.43
CA VAL A 52 -14.75 -0.26 20.38
C VAL A 52 -16.24 0.00 20.15
N VAL A 53 -16.69 1.21 20.45
CA VAL A 53 -18.10 1.60 20.30
C VAL A 53 -18.50 1.70 18.82
N ALA A 54 -19.73 1.30 18.50
CA ALA A 54 -20.21 1.17 17.13
C ALA A 54 -20.23 2.51 16.37
N GLU A 55 -20.38 3.63 17.06
CA GLU A 55 -20.39 4.97 16.49
C GLU A 55 -19.06 5.35 15.82
N ARG A 56 -17.93 4.83 16.34
CA ARG A 56 -16.59 5.07 15.75
C ARG A 56 -16.46 4.38 14.41
N ILE A 57 -16.85 3.10 14.37
CA ILE A 57 -16.90 2.31 13.13
C ILE A 57 -17.89 2.93 12.15
N GLY A 58 -19.07 3.33 12.63
CA GLY A 58 -20.09 3.98 11.81
C GLY A 58 -19.66 5.33 11.24
N TYR A 59 -18.85 6.11 11.95
CA TYR A 59 -18.27 7.35 11.42
C TYR A 59 -17.32 7.06 10.26
N ALA A 60 -16.36 6.16 10.46
CA ALA A 60 -15.44 5.75 9.40
C ALA A 60 -16.17 5.17 8.19
N GLN A 61 -17.20 4.35 8.42
CA GLN A 61 -18.04 3.78 7.36
C GLN A 61 -18.67 4.87 6.49
N ARG A 62 -19.24 5.91 7.10
CA ARG A 62 -19.85 7.03 6.37
C ARG A 62 -18.85 7.83 5.55
N GLU A 63 -17.66 8.08 6.09
CA GLU A 63 -16.62 8.81 5.34
C GLU A 63 -16.12 7.97 4.14
N VAL A 64 -15.96 6.66 4.32
CA VAL A 64 -15.59 5.73 3.24
C VAL A 64 -16.66 5.67 2.15
N GLU A 65 -17.93 5.58 2.55
CA GLU A 65 -19.06 5.62 1.61
C GLU A 65 -19.16 6.97 0.88
N ALA A 66 -18.93 8.08 1.57
CA ALA A 66 -18.91 9.40 0.96
C ALA A 66 -17.82 9.52 -0.11
N TRP A 67 -16.63 8.96 0.15
CA TRP A 67 -15.57 8.87 -0.84
C TRP A 67 -15.93 7.97 -2.03
N MET A 68 -16.47 6.77 -1.78
CA MET A 68 -16.87 5.86 -2.86
C MET A 68 -17.98 6.45 -3.74
N ASN A 69 -18.89 7.24 -3.17
CA ASN A 69 -19.90 7.98 -3.92
C ASN A 69 -19.30 9.14 -4.71
N PHE A 70 -18.25 9.77 -4.19
CA PHE A 70 -17.51 10.84 -4.86
C PHE A 70 -16.67 10.34 -6.05
N CYS A 71 -15.98 9.20 -5.88
CA CYS A 71 -15.10 8.61 -6.90
C CYS A 71 -15.47 7.12 -7.16
N PRO A 72 -16.64 6.83 -7.75
CA PRO A 72 -17.11 5.46 -7.96
C PRO A 72 -16.22 4.64 -8.90
N ALA A 73 -15.48 5.31 -9.80
CA ALA A 73 -14.54 4.69 -10.73
C ALA A 73 -13.38 3.95 -10.03
N GLN A 74 -13.12 4.20 -8.74
CA GLN A 74 -12.07 3.52 -8.00
C GLN A 74 -12.39 2.04 -7.73
N LYS A 75 -13.66 1.65 -7.57
CA LYS A 75 -14.03 0.26 -7.22
C LYS A 75 -13.45 -0.80 -8.18
N PRO A 76 -13.62 -0.71 -9.51
CA PRO A 76 -13.01 -1.69 -10.42
C PRO A 76 -11.47 -1.61 -10.49
N MET A 77 -10.83 -0.58 -9.92
CA MET A 77 -9.37 -0.43 -9.88
C MET A 77 -8.76 -0.92 -8.57
N HIS A 78 -9.43 -0.67 -7.45
CA HIS A 78 -9.03 -1.02 -6.09
C HIS A 78 -10.25 -1.55 -5.34
N PRO A 79 -10.65 -2.81 -5.58
CA PRO A 79 -11.97 -3.28 -5.19
C PRO A 79 -12.17 -3.36 -3.67
N TYR A 80 -11.10 -3.51 -2.89
CA TYR A 80 -11.14 -3.63 -1.43
C TYR A 80 -11.57 -2.37 -0.67
N VAL A 81 -11.78 -1.23 -1.36
CA VAL A 81 -12.37 -0.04 -0.72
C VAL A 81 -13.81 -0.27 -0.27
N ASP A 82 -14.47 -1.29 -0.82
CA ASP A 82 -15.82 -1.72 -0.44
C ASP A 82 -15.91 -2.33 0.96
N LYS A 83 -14.78 -2.70 1.58
CA LYS A 83 -14.71 -3.18 2.97
C LYS A 83 -14.96 -2.08 4.01
N GLY A 84 -15.23 -0.85 3.56
CA GLY A 84 -15.79 0.19 4.42
C GLY A 84 -14.81 0.62 5.52
N ALA A 85 -15.33 0.73 6.74
CA ALA A 85 -14.53 1.03 7.93
C ALA A 85 -13.40 0.02 8.19
N PHE A 86 -13.54 -1.22 7.70
CA PHE A 86 -12.62 -2.32 7.93
C PHE A 86 -11.65 -2.58 6.78
N GLN A 87 -11.71 -1.78 5.69
CA GLN A 87 -10.69 -1.88 4.64
C GLN A 87 -9.32 -1.62 5.24
N LEU A 88 -8.33 -2.37 4.77
CA LEU A 88 -6.93 -2.13 5.12
C LEU A 88 -6.46 -0.86 4.43
N ILE A 89 -5.67 -0.07 5.14
CA ILE A 89 -5.14 1.19 4.63
C ILE A 89 -3.68 1.07 4.22
N GLU A 90 -3.20 2.05 3.49
CA GLU A 90 -1.78 2.31 3.30
C GLU A 90 -1.25 3.14 4.47
N ASP A 91 -0.04 2.87 4.96
CA ASP A 91 0.55 3.59 6.11
C ASP A 91 0.72 5.08 5.80
N GLU A 92 0.90 5.44 4.51
CA GLU A 92 0.96 6.81 4.02
C GLU A 92 -0.31 7.61 4.31
N GLU A 93 -1.45 6.94 4.51
CA GLU A 93 -2.68 7.60 4.93
C GLU A 93 -2.54 8.23 6.32
N LEU A 94 -1.75 7.62 7.22
CA LEU A 94 -1.51 8.17 8.56
C LEU A 94 -0.72 9.47 8.54
N PHE A 95 0.16 9.66 7.55
CA PHE A 95 0.89 10.92 7.36
C PHE A 95 -0.02 12.11 6.98
N THR A 96 -1.32 11.84 6.75
CA THR A 96 -2.34 12.89 6.63
C THR A 96 -2.64 13.54 7.98
N LEU A 97 -2.59 12.78 9.08
CA LEU A 97 -2.96 13.25 10.41
C LEU A 97 -1.98 14.30 10.96
N ASP A 98 -0.74 14.30 10.49
CA ASP A 98 0.30 15.25 10.87
C ASP A 98 0.78 16.14 9.70
N PHE A 99 -0.02 16.21 8.62
CA PHE A 99 0.20 17.04 7.44
C PHE A 99 1.54 16.80 6.71
N ARG A 100 2.09 15.58 6.78
CA ARG A 100 3.28 15.19 5.97
C ARG A 100 2.91 14.58 4.62
N ASN A 101 1.64 14.25 4.42
CA ASN A 101 1.11 13.75 3.16
C ASN A 101 -0.28 14.32 2.88
N ALA A 102 -0.53 14.69 1.63
CA ALA A 102 -1.86 15.06 1.15
C ALA A 102 -2.55 13.86 0.48
N TYR A 103 -2.89 12.83 1.26
CA TYR A 103 -3.49 11.62 0.73
C TYR A 103 -4.92 11.92 0.20
N PRO A 104 -5.27 11.55 -1.04
CA PRO A 104 -6.49 12.01 -1.70
C PRO A 104 -7.75 11.64 -0.93
N TYR A 105 -7.77 10.45 -0.34
CA TYR A 105 -8.92 9.92 0.41
C TYR A 105 -9.40 10.84 1.55
N HIS A 106 -8.47 11.51 2.23
CA HIS A 106 -8.77 12.36 3.39
C HIS A 106 -8.86 13.85 3.03
N PHE A 107 -8.29 14.28 1.90
CA PHE A 107 -8.25 15.67 1.47
C PHE A 107 -8.98 15.96 0.14
N TYR A 108 -9.81 15.05 -0.36
CA TYR A 108 -10.50 15.22 -1.65
C TYR A 108 -11.44 16.44 -1.73
N ARG A 109 -11.88 16.98 -0.57
CA ARG A 109 -12.69 18.20 -0.48
C ARG A 109 -11.86 19.48 -0.52
N VAL A 110 -10.54 19.38 -0.63
CA VAL A 110 -9.62 20.52 -0.79
C VAL A 110 -9.51 20.82 -2.29
N PRO A 111 -10.10 21.92 -2.80
CA PRO A 111 -10.26 22.14 -4.25
C PRO A 111 -8.95 22.33 -5.02
N THR A 112 -7.83 22.54 -4.31
CA THR A 112 -6.50 22.78 -4.87
C THR A 112 -5.59 21.55 -4.83
N LEU A 113 -6.11 20.38 -4.46
CA LEU A 113 -5.32 19.15 -4.44
C LEU A 113 -5.15 18.60 -5.87
N ASP A 114 -4.15 19.14 -6.58
CA ASP A 114 -3.90 18.80 -7.99
C ASP A 114 -3.23 17.42 -8.18
N VAL A 115 -2.46 16.95 -7.20
CA VAL A 115 -1.84 15.61 -7.14
C VAL A 115 -1.45 15.29 -5.70
N MET A 116 -1.29 14.01 -5.36
CA MET A 116 -0.72 13.58 -4.09
C MET A 116 0.63 14.28 -3.91
N ALA A 117 0.74 15.10 -2.87
CA ALA A 117 1.96 15.82 -2.57
C ALA A 117 2.47 15.35 -1.21
N THR A 118 3.73 14.90 -1.18
CA THR A 118 4.47 14.82 0.08
C THR A 118 4.67 16.24 0.57
N LEU A 119 4.12 16.54 1.75
CA LEU A 119 4.17 17.86 2.37
C LEU A 119 5.37 17.88 3.32
N GLY A 120 6.56 18.16 2.77
CA GLY A 120 7.83 18.17 3.52
C GLY A 120 8.73 16.98 3.23
N GLY A 121 9.93 16.97 3.84
CA GLY A 121 11.00 16.00 3.54
C GLY A 121 11.45 15.12 4.72
N ASP A 122 10.85 15.27 5.90
CA ASP A 122 11.26 14.57 7.12
C ASP A 122 10.58 13.19 7.24
N GLN A 123 11.13 12.21 6.52
CA GLN A 123 10.62 10.83 6.52
C GLN A 123 10.83 10.12 7.85
N ILE A 124 11.91 10.43 8.59
CA ILE A 124 12.13 9.88 9.93
C ILE A 124 11.05 10.39 10.89
N GLY A 125 10.72 11.68 10.84
CA GLY A 125 9.61 12.24 11.62
C GLY A 125 8.27 11.60 11.28
N ALA A 126 7.97 11.41 9.99
CA ALA A 126 6.75 10.72 9.54
C ALA A 126 6.64 9.31 10.15
N LEU A 127 7.72 8.53 10.04
CA LEU A 127 7.77 7.16 10.55
C LEU A 127 7.75 7.10 12.10
N ARG A 128 8.33 8.10 12.79
CA ARG A 128 8.22 8.22 14.25
C ARG A 128 6.78 8.45 14.68
N PHE A 129 6.06 9.36 14.01
CA PHE A 129 4.64 9.59 14.26
C PHE A 129 3.82 8.32 13.96
N HIS A 130 4.09 7.66 12.84
CA HIS A 130 3.50 6.35 12.53
C HIS A 130 3.73 5.33 13.67
N ARG A 131 4.94 5.25 14.20
CA ARG A 131 5.27 4.39 15.35
C ARG A 131 4.45 4.74 16.59
N GLU A 132 4.25 6.02 16.89
CA GLU A 132 3.42 6.46 18.00
C GLU A 132 1.95 6.05 17.83
N VAL A 133 1.41 6.12 16.60
CA VAL A 133 0.06 5.63 16.29
C VAL A 133 -0.03 4.11 16.47
N LEU A 134 0.94 3.34 15.96
CA LEU A 134 0.96 1.89 16.17
C LEU A 134 1.03 1.54 17.66
N GLN A 135 1.87 2.23 18.43
CA GLN A 135 1.98 2.05 19.87
C GLN A 135 0.65 2.34 20.59
N HIS A 136 -0.05 3.39 20.14
CA HIS A 136 -1.37 3.72 20.67
C HIS A 136 -2.37 2.59 20.40
N LEU A 137 -2.46 2.13 19.15
CA LEU A 137 -3.41 1.09 18.74
C LEU A 137 -3.08 -0.30 19.31
N GLN A 138 -1.81 -0.59 19.56
CA GLN A 138 -1.35 -1.83 20.19
C GLN A 138 -1.68 -1.89 21.69
N TRP A 139 -1.77 -0.73 22.35
CA TRP A 139 -1.85 -0.66 23.79
C TRP A 139 -2.96 -1.54 24.37
N ASN A 140 -2.58 -2.43 25.29
CA ASN A 140 -3.46 -3.34 26.02
C ASN A 140 -4.31 -4.30 25.13
N THR A 141 -3.84 -4.62 23.93
CA THR A 141 -4.51 -5.60 23.04
C THR A 141 -4.05 -7.04 23.26
N GLY A 142 -2.91 -7.24 23.93
CA GLY A 142 -2.26 -8.55 24.09
C GLY A 142 -1.54 -9.07 22.84
N LYS A 143 -1.49 -8.27 21.76
CA LYS A 143 -0.76 -8.56 20.52
C LYS A 143 0.40 -7.59 20.32
N ASP A 144 1.43 -8.03 19.60
CA ASP A 144 2.66 -7.27 19.38
C ASP A 144 3.18 -7.31 17.93
N ARG A 145 2.63 -8.20 17.08
CA ARG A 145 3.03 -8.33 15.68
C ARG A 145 2.23 -7.38 14.81
N TRP A 146 2.91 -6.56 14.02
CA TRP A 146 2.26 -5.68 13.04
C TRP A 146 2.49 -6.14 11.62
N VAL A 147 1.43 -6.10 10.82
CA VAL A 147 1.50 -6.10 9.37
C VAL A 147 1.05 -4.73 8.88
N CYS A 148 1.96 -4.06 8.18
CA CYS A 148 1.88 -2.70 7.68
C CYS A 148 2.04 -2.71 6.17
N LYS A 149 1.54 -1.69 5.46
CA LYS A 149 1.70 -1.59 4.02
C LYS A 149 2.01 -0.15 3.65
N SER A 150 3.24 0.11 3.26
CA SER A 150 3.74 1.43 2.90
C SER A 150 4.26 1.42 1.46
N PRO A 151 3.37 1.46 0.44
CA PRO A 151 3.79 1.57 -0.93
C PRO A 151 4.55 2.87 -1.17
N SER A 152 5.80 2.75 -1.58
CA SER A 152 6.83 3.81 -1.71
C SER A 152 7.84 3.88 -0.57
N ALA A 153 7.69 3.14 0.53
CA ALA A 153 8.74 3.06 1.56
C ALA A 153 10.09 2.52 1.04
N GLN A 154 10.11 1.79 -0.09
CA GLN A 154 11.36 1.42 -0.77
C GLN A 154 12.22 2.64 -1.13
N MET A 155 11.61 3.82 -1.31
CA MET A 155 12.33 5.07 -1.61
C MET A 155 13.00 5.67 -0.37
N HIS A 156 12.70 5.15 0.83
CA HIS A 156 13.05 5.71 2.14
C HIS A 156 13.47 4.60 3.14
N LEU A 157 14.16 3.57 2.65
CA LEU A 157 14.60 2.42 3.45
C LEU A 157 15.49 2.83 4.64
N ASP A 158 16.32 3.85 4.45
CA ASP A 158 17.17 4.43 5.50
C ASP A 158 16.33 4.95 6.67
N ALA A 159 15.28 5.72 6.39
CA ALA A 159 14.37 6.24 7.41
C ALA A 159 13.56 5.12 8.05
N LEU A 160 13.06 4.16 7.26
CA LEU A 160 12.32 3.00 7.76
C LEU A 160 13.16 2.19 8.75
N PHE A 161 14.38 1.85 8.38
CA PHE A 161 15.28 1.08 9.24
C PHE A 161 15.85 1.87 10.42
N ALA A 162 15.89 3.21 10.33
CA ALA A 162 16.23 4.04 11.49
C ALA A 162 15.14 4.03 12.57
N VAL A 163 13.86 3.93 12.17
CA VAL A 163 12.73 3.93 13.11
C VAL A 163 12.31 2.51 13.53
N TYR A 164 12.42 1.55 12.61
CA TYR A 164 12.09 0.14 12.78
C TYR A 164 13.32 -0.73 12.44
N PRO A 165 14.33 -0.76 13.33
CA PRO A 165 15.59 -1.44 13.06
C PRO A 165 15.44 -2.95 12.84
N ASP A 166 14.37 -3.55 13.35
CA ASP A 166 14.04 -4.97 13.25
C ASP A 166 12.85 -5.25 12.31
N ALA A 167 12.48 -4.30 11.45
CA ALA A 167 11.46 -4.52 10.41
C ALA A 167 11.86 -5.62 9.43
N LEU A 168 10.86 -6.29 8.85
CA LEU A 168 10.99 -7.06 7.60
C LEU A 168 10.21 -6.32 6.53
N CYS A 169 10.87 -5.94 5.45
CA CYS A 169 10.25 -5.40 4.27
C CYS A 169 9.97 -6.52 3.27
N VAL A 170 8.71 -6.75 2.92
CA VAL A 170 8.32 -7.66 1.83
C VAL A 170 8.11 -6.81 0.58
N TRP A 171 8.97 -7.00 -0.41
CA TRP A 171 8.97 -6.20 -1.63
C TRP A 171 8.58 -7.08 -2.83
N PRO A 172 7.29 -7.09 -3.22
CA PRO A 172 6.88 -7.68 -4.48
C PRO A 172 7.30 -6.84 -5.69
N HIS A 173 7.80 -7.51 -6.73
CA HIS A 173 8.31 -6.92 -7.95
C HIS A 173 7.45 -7.29 -9.15
N ARG A 174 7.12 -6.28 -9.95
CA ARG A 174 6.51 -6.40 -11.27
C ARG A 174 7.19 -5.42 -12.22
N PRO A 175 7.37 -5.73 -13.53
CA PRO A 175 7.93 -4.77 -14.47
C PRO A 175 7.19 -3.44 -14.39
N LEU A 176 7.91 -2.35 -14.13
CA LEU A 176 7.30 -1.00 -14.06
C LEU A 176 6.63 -0.64 -15.39
N GLY A 177 7.21 -1.16 -16.47
CA GLY A 177 6.68 -1.09 -17.82
C GLY A 177 5.23 -1.58 -17.95
N GLU A 178 4.80 -2.56 -17.16
CA GLU A 178 3.44 -3.12 -17.19
C GLU A 178 2.45 -2.37 -16.29
N ILE A 179 2.93 -1.76 -15.22
CA ILE A 179 2.08 -1.20 -14.16
C ILE A 179 1.89 0.31 -14.27
N TYR A 180 2.75 1.00 -15.03
CA TYR A 180 2.76 2.46 -15.09
C TYR A 180 1.43 3.03 -15.59
N ALA A 181 0.92 2.56 -16.74
CA ALA A 181 -0.35 3.04 -17.28
C ALA A 181 -1.54 2.73 -16.36
N SER A 182 -1.53 1.59 -15.66
CA SER A 182 -2.56 1.28 -14.65
C SER A 182 -2.53 2.24 -13.47
N ASN A 183 -1.33 2.66 -13.03
CA ASN A 183 -1.17 3.65 -11.98
C ASN A 183 -1.62 5.05 -12.44
N VAL A 184 -1.32 5.44 -13.69
CA VAL A 184 -1.81 6.68 -14.29
C VAL A 184 -3.34 6.68 -14.37
N ALA A 185 -3.95 5.58 -14.78
CA ALA A 185 -5.41 5.45 -14.85
C ALA A 185 -6.08 5.64 -13.48
N LEU A 186 -5.52 5.05 -12.41
CA LEU A 186 -6.02 5.25 -11.05
C LEU A 186 -5.93 6.71 -10.62
N ARG A 187 -4.80 7.36 -10.88
CA ARG A 187 -4.62 8.79 -10.59
C ARG A 187 -5.58 9.66 -11.40
N ALA A 188 -5.80 9.34 -12.67
CA ALA A 188 -6.77 10.02 -13.51
C ALA A 188 -8.18 9.95 -12.92
N ALA A 189 -8.66 8.76 -12.56
CA ALA A 189 -9.98 8.61 -11.95
C ALA A 189 -10.14 9.45 -10.66
N VAL A 190 -9.12 9.44 -9.79
CA VAL A 190 -9.13 10.16 -8.52
C VAL A 190 -9.04 11.67 -8.70
N TYR A 191 -8.03 12.17 -9.40
CA TYR A 191 -7.75 13.60 -9.47
C TYR A 191 -8.66 14.34 -10.45
N ASP A 192 -9.20 13.68 -11.47
CA ASP A 192 -10.23 14.29 -12.32
C ASP A 192 -11.54 14.45 -11.53
N ALA A 193 -11.87 13.51 -10.64
CA ALA A 193 -13.01 13.63 -9.74
C ALA A 193 -12.82 14.78 -8.73
N ILE A 194 -11.65 14.85 -8.07
CA ILE A 194 -11.30 15.93 -7.13
C ILE A 194 -11.40 17.31 -7.82
N ARG A 195 -10.89 17.42 -9.04
CA ARG A 195 -10.90 18.67 -9.83
C ARG A 195 -12.26 19.00 -10.41
N GLY A 196 -13.17 18.03 -10.50
CA GLY A 196 -14.42 18.13 -11.24
C GLY A 196 -14.24 18.31 -12.75
N ARG A 197 -13.05 18.06 -13.29
CA ARG A 197 -12.72 18.14 -14.72
C ARG A 197 -11.48 17.31 -15.06
N PRO A 198 -11.34 16.84 -16.32
CA PRO A 198 -10.14 16.12 -16.75
C PRO A 198 -8.85 16.93 -16.63
N ASN A 199 -7.77 16.29 -16.20
CA ASN A 199 -6.42 16.82 -16.32
C ASN A 199 -5.78 16.47 -17.68
N ASP A 200 -4.73 17.19 -18.07
CA ASP A 200 -3.93 16.86 -19.25
C ASP A 200 -2.97 15.69 -18.94
N TRP A 201 -3.52 14.50 -18.81
CA TRP A 201 -2.74 13.28 -18.57
C TRP A 201 -1.81 12.95 -19.73
N SER A 202 -2.17 13.34 -20.96
CA SER A 202 -1.36 13.10 -22.16
C SER A 202 0.01 13.77 -22.12
N SER A 203 0.09 14.97 -21.55
CA SER A 203 1.36 15.67 -21.32
C SER A 203 1.96 15.38 -19.94
N GLN A 204 1.14 15.06 -18.95
CA GLN A 204 1.60 14.84 -17.57
C GLN A 204 2.22 13.46 -17.36
N ALA A 205 1.66 12.40 -17.95
CA ALA A 205 2.13 11.04 -17.71
C ALA A 205 3.55 10.78 -18.25
N PRO A 206 3.94 11.25 -19.46
CA PRO A 206 5.31 11.09 -19.94
C PRO A 206 6.34 11.81 -19.05
N ARG A 207 6.09 13.08 -18.71
CA ARG A 207 6.97 13.87 -17.83
C ARG A 207 7.14 13.24 -16.44
N GLN A 208 6.07 12.66 -15.90
CA GLN A 208 6.14 11.95 -14.62
C GLN A 208 6.95 10.65 -14.73
N ALA A 209 6.89 9.94 -15.86
CA ALA A 209 7.70 8.74 -16.07
C ALA A 209 9.19 9.09 -16.11
N GLU A 210 9.56 10.16 -16.82
CA GLU A 210 10.93 10.68 -16.85
C GLU A 210 11.42 11.11 -15.47
N ALA A 211 10.58 11.83 -14.70
CA ALA A 211 10.91 12.21 -13.33
C ALA A 211 11.08 10.98 -12.40
N MET A 212 10.22 9.97 -12.59
CA MET A 212 10.27 8.71 -11.85
C MET A 212 11.54 7.90 -12.18
N LYS A 213 12.01 7.92 -13.43
CA LYS A 213 13.23 7.19 -13.86
C LYS A 213 14.43 7.54 -12.98
N ALA A 214 14.70 8.83 -12.79
CA ALA A 214 15.84 9.25 -11.95
C ALA A 214 15.72 8.76 -10.50
N ALA A 215 14.51 8.65 -9.97
CA ALA A 215 14.27 8.13 -8.63
C ALA A 215 14.44 6.61 -8.56
N VAL A 216 13.95 5.89 -9.57
CA VAL A 216 14.13 4.42 -9.72
C VAL A 216 15.60 4.07 -9.91
N ASP A 217 16.36 4.83 -10.69
CA ASP A 217 17.79 4.60 -10.90
C ASP A 217 18.59 4.71 -9.60
N ARG A 218 18.30 5.75 -8.81
CA ARG A 218 18.90 5.90 -7.49
C ARG A 218 18.51 4.75 -6.56
N LEU A 219 17.25 4.32 -6.62
CA LEU A 219 16.76 3.20 -5.81
C LEU A 219 17.51 1.90 -6.15
N ILE A 220 17.59 1.51 -7.42
CA ILE A 220 18.21 0.23 -7.81
C ILE A 220 19.74 0.22 -7.69
N ALA A 221 20.36 1.41 -7.63
CA ALA A 221 21.79 1.57 -7.36
C ALA A 221 22.13 1.60 -5.86
N SER A 222 21.15 1.73 -4.98
CA SER A 222 21.35 1.76 -3.53
C SER A 222 21.70 0.37 -3.00
N GLU A 223 22.74 0.27 -2.17
CA GLU A 223 23.09 -0.99 -1.48
C GLU A 223 22.03 -1.39 -0.44
N LEU A 224 21.20 -0.44 0.04
CA LEU A 224 20.14 -0.75 1.02
C LEU A 224 19.10 -1.72 0.49
N ILE A 225 18.95 -1.85 -0.83
CA ILE A 225 18.01 -2.83 -1.40
C ILE A 225 18.50 -4.27 -1.22
N GLU A 226 19.77 -4.48 -0.87
CA GLU A 226 20.35 -5.81 -0.57
C GLU A 226 20.36 -6.10 0.94
N ASP A 227 19.75 -5.24 1.76
CA ASP A 227 19.68 -5.44 3.20
C ASP A 227 18.94 -6.76 3.53
N PRO A 228 19.46 -7.61 4.43
CA PRO A 228 18.83 -8.89 4.79
C PRO A 228 17.47 -8.74 5.50
N ARG A 229 17.02 -7.52 5.78
CA ARG A 229 15.67 -7.22 6.22
C ARG A 229 14.69 -7.08 5.06
N ILE A 230 15.11 -7.32 3.81
CA ILE A 230 14.27 -7.23 2.62
C ILE A 230 14.07 -8.61 2.00
N LEU A 231 12.81 -9.05 1.95
CA LEU A 231 12.38 -10.20 1.19
C LEU A 231 11.83 -9.75 -0.16
N HIS A 232 12.58 -10.00 -1.22
CA HIS A 232 12.14 -9.78 -2.60
C HIS A 232 11.26 -10.94 -3.08
N LEU A 233 10.09 -10.61 -3.65
CA LEU A 233 9.18 -11.58 -4.26
C LEU A 233 8.84 -11.14 -5.68
N ARG A 234 8.63 -12.08 -6.60
CA ARG A 234 8.13 -11.74 -7.93
C ARG A 234 6.61 -11.80 -7.96
N PHE A 235 5.98 -10.89 -8.70
CA PHE A 235 4.53 -10.85 -8.83
C PHE A 235 3.94 -12.12 -9.48
N ASP A 236 4.64 -12.71 -10.45
CA ASP A 236 4.21 -13.96 -11.08
C ASP A 236 4.21 -15.14 -10.10
N GLU A 237 5.20 -15.23 -9.21
CA GLU A 237 5.22 -16.20 -8.11
C GLU A 237 4.05 -16.00 -7.15
N ILE A 238 3.77 -14.74 -6.77
CA ILE A 238 2.65 -14.41 -5.89
C ILE A 238 1.32 -14.75 -6.56
N ALA A 239 1.17 -14.44 -7.85
CA ALA A 239 -0.06 -14.71 -8.59
C ALA A 239 -0.28 -16.21 -8.82
N ALA A 240 0.78 -16.99 -9.00
CA ALA A 240 0.71 -18.43 -9.21
C ALA A 240 0.33 -19.20 -7.94
N ASP A 241 0.94 -18.86 -6.80
CA ASP A 241 0.64 -19.47 -5.50
C ASP A 241 0.73 -18.43 -4.36
N PRO A 242 -0.37 -17.70 -4.09
CA PRO A 242 -0.38 -16.68 -3.05
C PRO A 242 -0.13 -17.24 -1.65
N LEU A 243 -0.57 -18.48 -1.37
CA LEU A 243 -0.36 -19.12 -0.07
C LEU A 243 1.12 -19.48 0.13
N ALA A 244 1.79 -20.01 -0.90
CA ALA A 244 3.23 -20.24 -0.85
C ALA A 244 4.00 -18.92 -0.67
N ALA A 245 3.59 -17.84 -1.32
CA ALA A 245 4.18 -16.52 -1.11
C ALA A 245 4.03 -16.04 0.35
N VAL A 246 2.86 -16.25 0.98
CA VAL A 246 2.67 -15.98 2.40
C VAL A 246 3.60 -16.84 3.26
N ARG A 247 3.66 -18.16 3.03
CA ARG A 247 4.57 -19.06 3.77
C ARG A 247 6.03 -18.63 3.67
N LYS A 248 6.49 -18.19 2.49
CA LYS A 248 7.85 -17.60 2.33
C LYS A 248 8.09 -16.41 3.27
N VAL A 249 7.09 -15.55 3.50
CA VAL A 249 7.21 -14.42 4.44
C VAL A 249 7.38 -14.92 5.88
N TYR A 250 6.60 -15.92 6.28
CA TYR A 250 6.71 -16.56 7.61
C TYR A 250 8.08 -17.22 7.81
N ASP A 251 8.53 -18.02 6.84
CA ASP A 251 9.82 -18.69 6.85
C ASP A 251 10.98 -17.69 6.95
N TYR A 252 10.94 -16.62 6.15
CA TYR A 252 11.95 -15.56 6.19
C TYR A 252 11.95 -14.81 7.53
N ARG A 253 10.78 -14.66 8.15
CA ARG A 253 10.65 -14.11 9.50
C ARG A 253 11.09 -15.09 10.59
N GLY A 254 11.22 -16.37 10.29
CA GLY A 254 11.48 -17.42 11.27
C GLY A 254 10.32 -17.55 12.28
N ILE A 255 9.08 -17.49 11.79
CA ILE A 255 7.86 -17.71 12.57
C ILE A 255 7.07 -18.82 11.89
N ASP A 256 6.62 -19.80 12.65
CA ASP A 256 5.76 -20.85 12.11
C ASP A 256 4.36 -20.29 11.82
N MET A 257 3.85 -20.54 10.61
CA MET A 257 2.48 -20.21 10.26
C MET A 257 1.53 -21.19 10.99
N SER A 258 0.63 -20.65 11.81
CA SER A 258 -0.34 -21.48 12.52
C SER A 258 -1.37 -22.08 11.55
N ALA A 259 -1.93 -23.23 11.92
CA ALA A 259 -3.01 -23.86 11.15
C ALA A 259 -4.24 -22.95 11.01
N GLU A 260 -4.53 -22.11 12.02
CA GLU A 260 -5.62 -21.13 11.94
C GLU A 260 -5.31 -20.02 10.93
N ALA A 261 -4.09 -19.46 10.95
CA ALA A 261 -3.67 -18.44 9.98
C ALA A 261 -3.76 -18.99 8.55
N GLU A 262 -3.27 -20.21 8.32
CA GLU A 262 -3.33 -20.85 7.00
C GLU A 262 -4.78 -21.07 6.52
N ALA A 263 -5.66 -21.53 7.42
CA ALA A 263 -7.07 -21.72 7.11
C ALA A 263 -7.76 -20.40 6.75
N ARG A 264 -7.46 -19.30 7.46
CA ARG A 264 -8.04 -17.96 7.17
C ARG A 264 -7.53 -17.38 5.86
N VAL A 265 -6.23 -17.51 5.58
CA VAL A 265 -5.64 -17.13 4.28
C VAL A 265 -6.29 -17.91 3.15
N THR A 266 -6.46 -19.22 3.31
CA THR A 266 -7.12 -20.07 2.32
C THR A 266 -8.57 -19.66 2.12
N ALA A 267 -9.33 -19.45 3.20
CA ALA A 267 -10.71 -19.00 3.13
C ALA A 267 -10.83 -17.68 2.37
N TRP A 268 -9.96 -16.70 2.68
CA TRP A 268 -9.92 -15.41 2.00
C TRP A 268 -9.66 -15.56 0.50
N LEU A 269 -8.71 -16.42 0.09
CA LEU A 269 -8.37 -16.67 -1.32
C LEU A 269 -9.52 -17.32 -2.10
N THR A 270 -10.29 -18.19 -1.43
CA THR A 270 -11.39 -18.92 -2.07
C THR A 270 -12.72 -18.16 -2.07
N ASP A 271 -12.82 -17.07 -1.32
CA ASP A 271 -14.02 -16.24 -1.24
C ASP A 271 -14.16 -15.37 -2.50
N PRO A 272 -15.23 -15.55 -3.31
CA PRO A 272 -15.47 -14.74 -4.50
C PRO A 272 -15.58 -13.25 -4.21
N GLU A 273 -15.97 -12.84 -3.00
CA GLU A 273 -16.04 -11.44 -2.60
C GLU A 273 -14.64 -10.80 -2.47
N ASN A 274 -13.57 -11.60 -2.41
CA ASN A 274 -12.19 -11.10 -2.44
C ASN A 274 -11.57 -11.10 -3.85
N ALA A 275 -12.27 -11.62 -4.87
CA ALA A 275 -11.79 -11.65 -6.24
C ALA A 275 -11.49 -10.23 -6.74
N SER A 276 -10.29 -10.05 -7.32
CA SER A 276 -9.78 -8.73 -7.70
C SER A 276 -10.55 -8.07 -8.87
N ASP A 277 -11.27 -8.86 -9.66
CA ASP A 277 -12.06 -8.41 -10.81
C ASP A 277 -13.58 -8.59 -10.60
N ARG A 278 -14.06 -8.73 -9.36
CA ARG A 278 -15.50 -8.85 -9.03
C ARG A 278 -16.36 -7.68 -9.49
N TYR A 279 -15.76 -6.50 -9.65
CA TYR A 279 -16.41 -5.31 -10.20
C TYR A 279 -16.10 -5.08 -11.69
N GLY A 280 -15.60 -6.10 -12.37
CA GLY A 280 -15.02 -6.00 -13.70
C GLY A 280 -13.58 -5.47 -13.69
N ARG A 281 -12.94 -5.52 -14.85
CA ARG A 281 -11.60 -4.94 -15.06
C ARG A 281 -11.74 -3.53 -15.60
N TYR A 282 -11.09 -2.56 -14.96
CA TYR A 282 -11.01 -1.21 -15.50
C TYR A 282 -10.15 -1.21 -16.78
N PRO A 283 -10.70 -0.86 -17.95
CA PRO A 283 -9.92 -0.79 -19.17
C PRO A 283 -9.02 0.44 -19.15
N TYR A 284 -7.76 0.27 -19.53
CA TYR A 284 -6.82 1.36 -19.74
C TYR A 284 -5.91 1.04 -20.92
N SER A 285 -5.36 2.07 -21.55
CA SER A 285 -4.34 1.94 -22.59
C SER A 285 -3.22 2.96 -22.37
N TYR A 286 -2.06 2.72 -22.96
CA TYR A 286 -0.91 3.62 -22.85
C TYR A 286 -1.18 4.90 -23.67
N GLU A 287 -1.76 4.74 -24.85
CA GLU A 287 -2.01 5.78 -25.83
C GLU A 287 -2.98 6.85 -25.30
N ALA A 288 -3.97 6.45 -24.48
CA ALA A 288 -4.90 7.37 -23.82
C ALA A 288 -4.19 8.38 -22.90
N PHE A 289 -2.98 8.07 -22.45
CA PHE A 289 -2.16 8.92 -21.60
C PHE A 289 -0.93 9.48 -22.32
N GLY A 290 -0.92 9.46 -23.66
CA GLY A 290 0.23 9.93 -24.45
C GLY A 290 1.49 9.08 -24.25
N LEU A 291 1.33 7.85 -23.79
CA LEU A 291 2.43 6.91 -23.56
C LEU A 291 2.56 5.94 -24.73
N ASP A 292 3.79 5.65 -25.11
CA ASP A 292 4.12 4.45 -25.87
C ASP A 292 4.56 3.35 -24.88
N ARG A 293 4.01 2.14 -25.04
CA ARG A 293 4.32 1.02 -24.17
C ARG A 293 5.78 0.60 -24.31
N ALA A 294 6.31 0.53 -25.54
CA ALA A 294 7.68 0.11 -25.78
C ALA A 294 8.67 1.12 -25.14
N TRP A 295 8.40 2.41 -25.29
CA TRP A 295 9.16 3.45 -24.59
C TRP A 295 9.14 3.30 -23.07
N ILE A 296 8.00 3.03 -22.45
CA ILE A 296 7.90 2.84 -20.99
C ILE A 296 8.60 1.56 -20.51
N GLU A 297 8.51 0.48 -21.28
CA GLU A 297 9.25 -0.76 -21.00
C GLU A 297 10.77 -0.57 -21.09
N ASP A 298 11.24 0.14 -22.12
CA ASP A 298 12.66 0.50 -22.28
C ASP A 298 13.14 1.44 -21.17
N LEU A 299 12.34 2.47 -20.86
CA LEU A 299 12.64 3.45 -19.81
C LEU A 299 12.89 2.78 -18.46
N PHE A 300 12.19 1.68 -18.13
CA PHE A 300 12.37 0.98 -16.86
C PHE A 300 13.04 -0.40 -17.00
N ALA A 301 13.71 -0.69 -18.12
CA ALA A 301 14.35 -1.97 -18.37
C ALA A 301 15.42 -2.33 -17.34
N ASP A 302 16.13 -1.34 -16.80
CA ASP A 302 17.13 -1.54 -15.73
C ASP A 302 16.52 -2.12 -14.46
N TYR A 303 15.33 -1.67 -14.07
CA TYR A 303 14.60 -2.23 -12.93
C TYR A 303 14.26 -3.70 -13.18
N SER A 304 13.75 -4.01 -14.37
CA SER A 304 13.42 -5.39 -14.75
C SER A 304 14.67 -6.28 -14.77
N ARG A 305 15.80 -5.80 -15.30
CA ARG A 305 17.08 -6.53 -15.24
C ARG A 305 17.54 -6.76 -13.81
N ARG A 306 17.48 -5.72 -12.98
CA ARG A 306 17.95 -5.77 -11.58
C ARG A 306 17.28 -6.85 -10.75
N PHE A 307 15.97 -7.03 -10.94
CA PHE A 307 15.16 -8.00 -10.19
C PHE A 307 14.80 -9.24 -11.03
N GLY A 308 15.46 -9.45 -12.17
CA GLY A 308 15.29 -10.63 -13.02
C GLY A 308 13.90 -10.78 -13.64
N LEU A 309 13.16 -9.69 -13.84
CA LEU A 309 11.75 -9.67 -14.26
C LEU A 309 11.53 -9.84 -15.77
N ALA A 310 12.59 -9.79 -16.57
CA ALA A 310 12.52 -9.97 -18.02
C ALA A 310 12.63 -11.46 -18.40
N GLY A 311 11.57 -12.03 -19.00
CA GLY A 311 11.57 -13.38 -19.55
C GLY A 311 10.58 -14.33 -18.89
N GLY A 312 9.34 -14.28 -19.38
CA GLY A 312 8.35 -15.34 -19.38
C GLY A 312 7.69 -15.36 -20.75
#